data_AF-A0A844CJT2-F1
#
_entry.id   AF-A0A844CJT2-F1
#
_cell.length_a   1.000
_cell.length_b   1.000
_cell.length_c   1.000
_cell.angle_alpha   90.00
_cell.angle_beta   90.00
_cell.angle_gamma   90.00
#
_symmetry.space_group_name_H-M   'P 1'
#
loop_
_entity.id
_entity.type
_entity.pdbx_description
1 polymer ?
#
loop_
_entity_poly.entity_id
_entity_poly.type
_entity_poly.pdbx_seq_one_letter_code
_entity_poly.pdbx_strand_id
1 'polypeptide(L)'
;MTISTVNNLLSLQVLPASVETNYIQTGGMGSECKNTIETPSCLAPSESRSLPTANENSVEFLLKLLLGMLLPDDKIGSKNAYCSGVPPDNGLRAENCTCQASRPVDFSALRSDNLVSYGSQYQPGSDPEKRSNDIISGFRQGNGTQNCVTISAIKAAMQKFGTDPEDIFSHVAKTSGGYDITMRDGFVLHLTHAELRQSTNSAGLVGSDRQLVRNANFLYAASVKRAHFENNDGHARRSFSHALLSVNDRENAGEGLKRLGLKNHMRTVHVHALANGMTGTVLRNGHDVAVINGREEIYGRQGKIPGHGYAIALT
;
A
#
# COMPACT_ATOMS: atom_id res chain seq x y z
N MET A 1 -1.34 15.35 70.82
CA MET A 1 -0.40 14.58 69.97
C MET A 1 -0.51 15.12 68.56
N THR A 2 0.64 15.46 68.01
CA THR A 2 0.88 16.34 66.87
C THR A 2 0.62 15.68 65.51
N ILE A 3 0.06 16.46 64.60
CA ILE A 3 0.02 16.22 63.15
C ILE A 3 1.42 16.54 62.60
N SER A 4 1.97 15.70 61.71
CA SER A 4 3.06 16.12 60.82
C SER A 4 2.97 15.44 59.46
N THR A 5 2.53 16.23 58.49
CA THR A 5 2.76 16.10 57.05
C THR A 5 4.25 16.28 56.76
N VAL A 6 4.82 15.57 55.78
CA VAL A 6 6.10 15.94 55.17
C VAL A 6 5.98 15.88 53.65
N ASN A 7 6.04 17.06 53.05
CA ASN A 7 6.27 17.33 51.63
C ASN A 7 7.72 17.02 51.27
N ASN A 8 7.97 16.52 50.05
CA ASN A 8 9.28 16.69 49.42
C ASN A 8 9.10 17.20 47.99
N LEU A 9 9.41 18.49 47.82
CA LEU A 9 9.66 19.23 46.59
C LEU A 9 11.19 19.44 46.49
N LEU A 10 11.66 19.80 45.28
CA LEU A 10 13.02 20.24 44.85
C LEU A 10 13.71 19.17 43.97
N SER A 11 14.29 19.46 42.79
CA SER A 11 14.44 20.70 42.04
C SER A 11 14.90 20.36 40.61
N LEU A 12 14.40 21.14 39.63
CA LEU A 12 15.03 21.32 38.32
C LEU A 12 16.42 21.95 38.48
N GLN A 13 17.41 21.45 37.74
CA GLN A 13 18.52 22.27 37.25
C GLN A 13 18.81 21.93 35.79
N VAL A 14 18.72 22.96 34.96
CA VAL A 14 19.10 23.04 33.54
C VAL A 14 20.44 23.77 33.45
N LEU A 15 21.19 23.48 32.37
CA LEU A 15 22.26 24.26 31.69
C LEU A 15 23.63 23.54 31.65
N PRO A 16 24.52 23.84 30.67
CA PRO A 16 24.31 24.33 29.31
C PRO A 16 25.09 23.52 28.23
N ALA A 17 24.84 23.89 26.96
CA ALA A 17 25.61 23.48 25.80
C ALA A 17 27.01 24.11 25.75
N SER A 18 27.99 23.37 25.25
CA SER A 18 29.21 23.92 24.68
C SER A 18 29.70 23.09 23.50
N VAL A 19 29.96 23.83 22.43
CA VAL A 19 30.58 23.47 21.15
C VAL A 19 32.01 23.00 21.37
N GLU A 20 32.45 21.97 20.66
CA GLU A 20 33.85 21.89 20.21
C GLU A 20 33.96 21.12 18.89
N THR A 21 34.37 21.86 17.87
CA THR A 21 34.94 21.41 16.61
C THR A 21 36.26 20.69 16.84
N ASN A 22 36.51 19.58 16.15
CA ASN A 22 37.88 19.26 15.71
C ASN A 22 37.91 18.47 14.40
N TYR A 23 38.68 19.07 13.49
CA TYR A 23 39.21 18.59 12.23
C TYR A 23 40.09 17.35 12.43
N ILE A 24 39.97 16.32 11.57
CA ILE A 24 41.13 15.58 11.07
C ILE A 24 40.98 15.37 9.57
N GLN A 25 41.99 15.85 8.85
CA GLN A 25 42.22 15.76 7.42
C GLN A 25 43.40 14.82 7.19
N THR A 26 43.22 13.74 6.43
CA THR A 26 44.23 13.01 5.63
C THR A 26 43.43 12.36 4.49
N GLY A 27 43.51 12.73 3.20
CA GLY A 27 44.66 12.67 2.28
C GLY A 27 44.86 11.22 1.82
N GLY A 28 44.66 10.78 0.58
CA GLY A 28 44.25 11.42 -0.69
C GLY A 28 44.21 10.38 -1.84
N MET A 29 43.97 10.89 -3.06
CA MET A 29 44.11 10.26 -4.39
C MET A 29 43.06 9.20 -4.79
N GLY A 30 42.33 9.28 -5.91
CA GLY A 30 42.26 10.26 -6.98
C GLY A 30 41.35 9.74 -8.10
N SER A 31 40.68 10.64 -8.82
CA SER A 31 40.43 10.59 -10.27
C SER A 31 39.40 11.66 -10.63
N GLU A 32 39.83 12.57 -11.48
CA GLU A 32 39.07 13.67 -12.06
C GLU A 32 37.82 13.20 -12.82
N CYS A 33 36.73 13.96 -12.70
CA CYS A 33 35.77 14.18 -13.78
C CYS A 33 35.35 15.65 -13.73
N LYS A 34 35.99 16.46 -14.57
CA LYS A 34 35.50 17.79 -14.96
C LYS A 34 34.17 17.60 -15.69
N ASN A 35 33.13 18.32 -15.26
CA ASN A 35 32.09 18.82 -16.16
C ASN A 35 31.48 20.09 -15.56
N THR A 36 31.90 21.21 -16.12
CA THR A 36 31.30 22.54 -16.07
C THR A 36 29.90 22.52 -16.68
N ILE A 37 28.87 22.94 -15.94
CA ILE A 37 27.70 23.62 -16.48
C ILE A 37 27.32 24.74 -15.51
N GLU A 38 27.35 25.96 -16.03
CA GLU A 38 26.96 27.21 -15.40
C GLU A 38 25.45 27.19 -15.05
N THR A 39 25.11 27.60 -13.83
CA THR A 39 23.73 27.92 -13.45
C THR A 39 23.50 29.43 -13.53
N PRO A 40 22.48 29.93 -14.26
CA PRO A 40 21.97 31.26 -14.02
C PRO A 40 20.90 31.21 -12.91
N SER A 41 21.05 32.12 -11.96
CA SER A 41 20.09 32.46 -10.93
C SER A 41 18.81 33.03 -11.53
N CYS A 42 17.64 32.64 -11.00
CA CYS A 42 16.43 33.45 -11.05
C CYS A 42 15.72 33.39 -9.68
N LEU A 43 15.86 34.47 -8.91
CA LEU A 43 14.97 34.83 -7.81
C LEU A 43 13.73 35.54 -8.37
N ALA A 44 12.55 35.20 -7.88
CA ALA A 44 11.34 36.03 -7.96
C ALA A 44 10.37 35.67 -6.81
N PRO A 45 9.47 36.58 -6.40
CA PRO A 45 9.19 36.88 -4.99
C PRO A 45 8.02 36.10 -4.37
N SER A 46 8.00 36.12 -3.03
CA SER A 46 6.92 35.65 -2.17
C SER A 46 5.64 36.46 -2.35
N GLU A 47 4.56 35.81 -2.77
CA GLU A 47 3.20 36.31 -2.56
C GLU A 47 2.43 35.35 -1.64
N SER A 48 2.07 35.85 -0.47
CA SER A 48 1.12 35.24 0.44
C SER A 48 -0.29 35.35 -0.15
N ARG A 49 -0.87 34.21 -0.54
CA ARG A 49 -2.32 34.09 -0.75
C ARG A 49 -2.92 33.08 0.20
N SER A 50 -3.89 33.58 0.96
CA SER A 50 -4.81 32.85 1.83
C SER A 50 -5.52 31.73 1.08
N LEU A 51 -5.52 30.53 1.66
CA LEU A 51 -6.27 29.37 1.17
C LEU A 51 -7.78 29.58 1.43
N PRO A 52 -8.65 29.38 0.43
CA PRO A 52 -10.08 29.28 0.68
C PRO A 52 -10.39 27.99 1.42
N THR A 53 -11.29 28.09 2.39
CA THR A 53 -11.94 26.96 3.04
C THR A 53 -13.06 26.43 2.14
N ALA A 54 -13.43 25.18 2.39
CA ALA A 54 -14.65 24.47 1.97
C ALA A 54 -14.56 23.57 0.72
N ASN A 55 -14.89 22.30 0.97
CA ASN A 55 -15.93 21.56 0.24
C ASN A 55 -15.79 21.54 -1.29
N GLU A 56 -14.94 20.67 -1.83
CA GLU A 56 -14.94 20.38 -3.28
C GLU A 56 -15.34 18.94 -3.59
N ASN A 57 -16.23 18.84 -4.57
CA ASN A 57 -17.05 17.69 -4.91
C ASN A 57 -16.21 16.47 -5.32
N SER A 58 -16.60 15.31 -4.78
CA SER A 58 -15.97 14.00 -5.02
C SER A 58 -15.88 13.59 -6.50
N VAL A 59 -16.62 14.26 -7.39
CA VAL A 59 -16.72 13.94 -8.82
C VAL A 59 -15.52 14.47 -9.61
N GLU A 60 -15.06 15.70 -9.33
CA GLU A 60 -13.93 16.28 -10.09
C GLU A 60 -12.61 15.60 -9.74
N PHE A 61 -12.46 15.19 -8.47
CA PHE A 61 -11.31 14.40 -8.02
C PHE A 61 -11.35 12.96 -8.58
N LEU A 62 -12.52 12.32 -8.64
CA LEU A 62 -12.68 11.02 -9.32
C LEU A 62 -12.35 11.11 -10.81
N LEU A 63 -12.69 12.23 -11.47
CA LEU A 63 -12.34 12.47 -12.87
C LEU A 63 -10.81 12.61 -13.04
N LYS A 64 -10.14 13.32 -12.13
CA LYS A 64 -8.66 13.45 -12.12
C LYS A 64 -7.97 12.11 -11.86
N LEU A 65 -8.55 11.25 -11.03
CA LEU A 65 -8.06 9.89 -10.77
C LEU A 65 -8.28 8.94 -11.97
N LEU A 66 -9.40 9.10 -12.70
CA LEU A 66 -9.76 8.32 -13.89
C LEU A 66 -8.98 8.74 -15.15
N LEU A 67 -8.54 9.99 -15.26
CA LEU A 67 -7.83 10.52 -16.44
C LEU A 67 -6.29 10.53 -16.35
N GLY A 68 -5.70 10.11 -15.24
CA GLY A 68 -4.26 9.84 -15.16
C GLY A 68 -3.34 11.00 -15.59
N MET A 69 -3.72 12.26 -15.39
CA MET A 69 -2.88 13.40 -15.76
C MET A 69 -3.00 14.63 -14.83
N LEU A 70 -1.81 15.11 -14.46
CA LEU A 70 -1.39 16.49 -14.13
C LEU A 70 -1.85 17.08 -12.78
N LEU A 71 -1.07 16.77 -11.75
CA LEU A 71 -0.72 17.78 -10.74
C LEU A 71 0.63 18.38 -11.14
N PRO A 72 0.84 19.71 -11.01
CA PRO A 72 2.12 20.34 -11.30
C PRO A 72 3.23 19.79 -10.39
N ASP A 73 4.40 19.56 -10.99
CA ASP A 73 5.62 19.06 -10.38
C ASP A 73 6.14 20.00 -9.28
N ASP A 74 5.65 19.84 -8.06
CA ASP A 74 6.36 20.30 -6.87
C ASP A 74 6.85 19.08 -6.07
N LYS A 75 8.04 18.62 -6.45
CA LYS A 75 9.01 17.85 -5.67
C LYS A 75 8.43 16.84 -4.67
N ILE A 76 7.68 15.84 -5.16
CA ILE A 76 7.65 14.54 -4.51
C ILE A 76 8.88 13.81 -5.03
N GLY A 77 9.83 13.49 -4.15
CA GLY A 77 11.05 12.76 -4.49
C GLY A 77 10.75 11.36 -5.02
N SER A 78 10.40 11.27 -6.30
CA SER A 78 10.19 10.04 -7.04
C SER A 78 11.54 9.34 -7.20
N LYS A 79 11.71 8.21 -6.51
CA LYS A 79 12.77 7.26 -6.82
C LYS A 79 12.42 6.54 -8.12
N ASN A 80 12.93 7.10 -9.22
CA ASN A 80 13.13 6.51 -10.55
C ASN A 80 11.88 6.06 -11.35
N ALA A 81 11.70 6.75 -12.48
CA ALA A 81 10.88 6.32 -13.61
C ALA A 81 11.37 4.96 -14.14
N TYR A 82 10.43 4.05 -14.42
CA TYR A 82 10.70 2.81 -15.16
C TYR A 82 9.67 2.69 -16.28
N CYS A 83 10.13 2.63 -17.53
CA CYS A 83 9.29 2.39 -18.70
C CYS A 83 8.84 0.91 -18.70
N SER A 84 7.55 0.66 -18.55
CA SER A 84 6.98 -0.68 -18.68
C SER A 84 6.77 -1.02 -20.16
N GLY A 85 7.49 -2.02 -20.68
CA GLY A 85 7.09 -2.68 -21.93
C GLY A 85 8.17 -3.30 -22.81
N VAL A 86 8.98 -4.25 -22.32
CA VAL A 86 9.58 -5.33 -23.15
C VAL A 86 9.86 -6.54 -22.23
N PRO A 87 9.51 -7.79 -22.58
CA PRO A 87 10.06 -8.96 -21.89
C PRO A 87 11.58 -9.02 -22.08
N PRO A 88 12.36 -9.51 -21.11
CA PRO A 88 13.82 -9.53 -21.22
C PRO A 88 14.22 -10.71 -22.10
N ASP A 89 14.19 -10.52 -23.42
CA ASP A 89 15.08 -11.18 -24.37
C ASP A 89 14.85 -10.59 -25.76
N ASN A 90 15.96 -10.39 -26.48
CA ASN A 90 16.13 -9.84 -27.84
C ASN A 90 16.57 -8.37 -27.86
N GLY A 91 17.88 -8.16 -27.83
CA GLY A 91 18.55 -6.87 -27.83
C GLY A 91 18.22 -5.95 -29.00
N LEU A 92 17.21 -5.10 -28.82
CA LEU A 92 16.92 -3.96 -29.69
C LEU A 92 17.13 -2.65 -28.93
N ARG A 93 17.81 -1.70 -29.59
CA ARG A 93 18.26 -0.41 -29.06
C ARG A 93 17.09 0.50 -28.64
N ALA A 94 17.37 1.34 -27.64
CA ALA A 94 16.47 2.23 -26.92
C ALA A 94 15.99 3.47 -27.71
N GLU A 95 15.52 3.30 -28.95
CA GLU A 95 15.15 4.44 -29.81
C GLU A 95 13.66 4.48 -30.22
N ASN A 96 12.80 3.58 -29.70
CA ASN A 96 11.38 3.50 -30.08
C ASN A 96 10.41 3.28 -28.90
N CYS A 97 10.58 3.97 -27.77
CA CYS A 97 9.53 4.02 -26.74
C CYS A 97 8.45 5.04 -27.13
N THR A 98 7.30 4.57 -27.62
CA THR A 98 6.09 5.40 -27.74
C THR A 98 5.19 5.13 -26.53
N CYS A 99 4.92 6.18 -25.73
CA CYS A 99 3.92 6.13 -24.66
C CYS A 99 2.53 6.02 -25.30
N GLN A 100 2.03 4.80 -25.49
CA GLN A 100 0.63 4.61 -25.84
C GLN A 100 -0.21 4.82 -24.58
N ALA A 101 -1.07 5.84 -24.60
CA ALA A 101 -2.12 5.98 -23.60
C ALA A 101 -2.94 4.69 -23.57
N SER A 102 -2.92 4.00 -22.43
CA SER A 102 -3.74 2.81 -22.20
C SER A 102 -5.20 3.15 -22.46
N ARG A 103 -5.87 2.31 -23.26
CA ARG A 103 -7.29 2.43 -23.55
C ARG A 103 -8.08 2.55 -22.24
N PRO A 104 -9.06 3.46 -22.14
CA PRO A 104 -9.91 3.57 -20.96
C PRO A 104 -10.57 2.21 -20.69
N VAL A 105 -10.47 1.76 -19.45
CA VAL A 105 -11.14 0.54 -18.97
C VAL A 105 -12.64 0.81 -19.00
N ASP A 106 -13.40 -0.12 -19.59
CA ASP A 106 -14.84 -0.04 -19.64
C ASP A 106 -15.45 -0.36 -18.26
N PHE A 107 -15.74 0.68 -17.48
CA PHE A 107 -16.42 0.60 -16.18
C PHE A 107 -17.94 0.41 -16.29
N SER A 108 -18.51 0.29 -17.49
CA SER A 108 -19.96 0.22 -17.69
C SER A 108 -20.61 -1.03 -17.07
N ALA A 109 -19.82 -2.07 -16.75
CA ALA A 109 -20.29 -3.26 -16.04
C ALA A 109 -20.59 -3.02 -14.54
N LEU A 110 -20.23 -1.87 -13.97
CA LEU A 110 -20.55 -1.48 -12.59
C LEU A 110 -21.19 -0.09 -12.56
N ARG A 111 -22.50 -0.02 -12.88
CA ARG A 111 -23.30 1.21 -12.71
C ARG A 111 -23.13 1.80 -11.29
N SER A 112 -22.99 3.13 -11.22
CA SER A 112 -22.85 3.93 -9.99
C SER A 112 -23.84 3.57 -8.87
N ASP A 113 -25.06 3.20 -9.26
CA ASP A 113 -26.15 2.87 -8.33
C ASP A 113 -25.90 1.55 -7.58
N ASN A 114 -25.18 0.60 -8.19
CA ASN A 114 -24.76 -0.65 -7.56
C ASN A 114 -23.62 -0.45 -6.55
N LEU A 115 -22.82 0.61 -6.70
CA LEU A 115 -21.69 0.88 -5.81
C LEU A 115 -22.15 1.48 -4.49
N VAL A 116 -23.13 2.38 -4.48
CA VAL A 116 -23.74 2.91 -3.23
C VAL A 116 -24.24 1.76 -2.36
N SER A 117 -24.90 0.78 -2.99
CA SER A 117 -25.41 -0.45 -2.38
C SER A 117 -24.32 -1.42 -1.92
N TYR A 118 -23.19 -1.50 -2.65
CA TYR A 118 -22.11 -2.43 -2.35
C TYR A 118 -21.57 -2.29 -0.92
N GLY A 119 -21.29 -1.05 -0.52
CA GLY A 119 -20.70 -0.77 0.80
C GLY A 119 -21.64 -1.15 1.94
N SER A 120 -22.94 -0.84 1.83
CA SER A 120 -23.94 -1.08 2.89
C SER A 120 -24.50 -2.50 2.88
N GLN A 121 -24.50 -3.20 1.74
CA GLN A 121 -25.02 -4.57 1.63
C GLN A 121 -23.97 -5.65 1.88
N TYR A 122 -22.68 -5.32 1.83
CA TYR A 122 -21.64 -6.31 2.10
C TYR A 122 -21.75 -6.88 3.52
N GLN A 123 -21.54 -8.18 3.64
CA GLN A 123 -21.52 -8.93 4.90
C GLN A 123 -20.21 -9.74 4.92
N PRO A 124 -19.30 -9.44 5.85
CA PRO A 124 -18.21 -10.33 6.21
C PRO A 124 -18.76 -11.65 6.76
N GLY A 125 -18.03 -12.74 6.52
CA GLY A 125 -18.50 -14.09 6.84
C GLY A 125 -19.40 -14.63 5.72
N SER A 126 -18.87 -15.57 4.94
CA SER A 126 -19.65 -16.26 3.91
C SER A 126 -20.28 -17.53 4.47
N ASP A 127 -21.34 -17.98 3.80
CA ASP A 127 -21.85 -19.34 3.93
C ASP A 127 -20.68 -20.32 3.67
N PRO A 128 -20.26 -21.15 4.65
CA PRO A 128 -19.09 -22.02 4.51
C PRO A 128 -19.15 -22.92 3.28
N GLU A 129 -20.35 -23.28 2.81
CA GLU A 129 -20.56 -24.11 1.64
C GLU A 129 -20.25 -23.39 0.31
N LYS A 130 -20.13 -22.05 0.33
CA LYS A 130 -19.84 -21.21 -0.84
C LYS A 130 -18.43 -20.63 -0.84
N ARG A 131 -17.58 -21.05 0.10
CA ARG A 131 -16.17 -20.63 0.17
C ARG A 131 -15.39 -21.21 -1.00
N SER A 132 -14.77 -20.33 -1.77
CA SER A 132 -13.87 -20.73 -2.85
C SER A 132 -12.45 -20.89 -2.34
N ASN A 133 -11.81 -21.99 -2.69
CA ASN A 133 -10.40 -22.22 -2.40
C ASN A 133 -9.49 -21.80 -3.57
N ASP A 134 -10.04 -21.23 -4.64
CA ASP A 134 -9.27 -20.77 -5.80
C ASP A 134 -8.71 -19.36 -5.59
N ILE A 135 -7.73 -19.24 -4.70
CA ILE A 135 -7.05 -17.97 -4.42
C ILE A 135 -6.20 -17.50 -5.62
N ILE A 136 -5.67 -18.43 -6.42
CA ILE A 136 -4.80 -18.10 -7.54
C ILE A 136 -5.60 -17.42 -8.65
N SER A 137 -6.66 -18.05 -9.17
CA SER A 137 -7.43 -17.50 -10.30
C SER A 137 -8.73 -16.78 -9.92
N GLY A 138 -9.22 -16.93 -8.68
CA GLY A 138 -10.51 -16.38 -8.27
C GLY A 138 -10.59 -14.84 -8.30
N PHE A 139 -9.47 -14.15 -8.10
CA PHE A 139 -9.34 -12.72 -8.37
C PHE A 139 -7.90 -12.35 -8.72
N ARG A 140 -7.69 -11.19 -9.34
CA ARG A 140 -6.37 -10.63 -9.63
C ARG A 140 -6.38 -9.11 -9.58
N GLN A 141 -5.17 -8.55 -9.53
CA GLN A 141 -4.91 -7.15 -9.77
C GLN A 141 -5.43 -6.72 -11.17
N GLY A 142 -6.06 -5.55 -11.25
CA GLY A 142 -6.45 -4.93 -12.52
C GLY A 142 -5.25 -4.32 -13.27
N ASN A 143 -5.33 -4.29 -14.60
CA ASN A 143 -4.25 -3.72 -15.43
C ASN A 143 -3.98 -2.25 -15.04
N GLY A 144 -2.70 -1.87 -14.96
CA GLY A 144 -2.28 -0.49 -14.68
C GLY A 144 -2.41 -0.06 -13.22
N THR A 145 -2.77 -0.95 -12.31
CA THR A 145 -2.76 -0.66 -10.86
C THR A 145 -1.40 -1.01 -10.26
N GLN A 146 -0.94 -0.22 -9.29
CA GLN A 146 0.38 -0.36 -8.66
C GLN A 146 0.30 -1.03 -7.27
N ASN A 147 -0.83 -1.65 -6.94
CA ASN A 147 -1.14 -2.16 -5.60
C ASN A 147 -0.59 -3.56 -5.30
N CYS A 148 0.47 -3.99 -5.97
CA CYS A 148 0.91 -5.40 -6.00
C CYS A 148 1.23 -5.93 -4.59
N VAL A 149 1.90 -5.14 -3.76
CA VAL A 149 2.27 -5.49 -2.38
C VAL A 149 1.04 -5.73 -1.50
N THR A 150 -0.02 -4.95 -1.69
CA THR A 150 -1.27 -5.16 -0.95
C THR A 150 -2.01 -6.40 -1.48
N ILE A 151 -2.07 -6.60 -2.79
CA ILE A 151 -2.81 -7.74 -3.37
C ILE A 151 -2.12 -9.07 -3.10
N SER A 152 -0.79 -9.14 -3.18
CA SER A 152 -0.02 -10.32 -2.81
C SER A 152 -0.20 -10.66 -1.33
N ALA A 153 -0.18 -9.66 -0.45
CA ALA A 153 -0.44 -9.83 0.97
C ALA A 153 -1.84 -10.39 1.23
N ILE A 154 -2.87 -9.87 0.55
CA ILE A 154 -4.24 -10.37 0.67
C ILE A 154 -4.34 -11.83 0.22
N LYS A 155 -3.76 -12.19 -0.94
CA LYS A 155 -3.77 -13.57 -1.43
C LYS A 155 -3.04 -14.52 -0.48
N ALA A 156 -1.86 -14.13 0.01
CA ALA A 156 -1.11 -14.93 0.98
C ALA A 156 -1.89 -15.12 2.29
N ALA A 157 -2.51 -14.06 2.81
CA ALA A 157 -3.35 -14.11 4.01
C ALA A 157 -4.57 -15.01 3.80
N MET A 158 -5.27 -14.87 2.68
CA MET A 158 -6.43 -15.70 2.34
C MET A 158 -6.07 -17.17 2.23
N GLN A 159 -4.93 -17.48 1.60
CA GLN A 159 -4.43 -18.85 1.50
C GLN A 159 -4.06 -19.45 2.87
N LYS A 160 -3.50 -18.63 3.77
CA LYS A 160 -2.99 -19.11 5.07
C LYS A 160 -4.09 -19.27 6.10
N PHE A 161 -4.99 -18.29 6.22
CA PHE A 161 -5.93 -18.19 7.33
C PHE A 161 -7.37 -18.52 6.93
N GLY A 162 -7.75 -18.27 5.67
CA GLY A 162 -9.09 -18.49 5.15
C GLY A 162 -9.54 -17.31 4.29
N THR A 163 -10.56 -17.53 3.45
CA THR A 163 -10.95 -16.60 2.38
C THR A 163 -11.83 -15.45 2.86
N ASP A 164 -12.41 -15.55 4.06
CA ASP A 164 -13.24 -14.49 4.63
C ASP A 164 -12.42 -13.53 5.51
N PRO A 165 -12.80 -12.24 5.60
CA PRO A 165 -12.11 -11.31 6.49
C PRO A 165 -12.11 -11.73 7.96
N GLU A 166 -13.12 -12.49 8.40
CA GLU A 166 -13.21 -13.03 9.75
C GLU A 166 -12.22 -14.19 10.01
N ASP A 167 -11.74 -14.83 8.95
CA ASP A 167 -10.68 -15.83 9.07
C ASP A 167 -9.31 -15.13 9.28
N ILE A 168 -9.14 -13.90 8.78
CA ILE A 168 -7.87 -13.16 8.78
C ILE A 168 -7.77 -12.17 9.95
N PHE A 169 -8.84 -11.42 10.24
CA PHE A 169 -8.90 -10.49 11.37
C PHE A 169 -9.36 -11.22 12.64
N SER A 170 -9.08 -10.65 13.82
CA SER A 170 -9.53 -11.26 15.08
C SER A 170 -11.00 -10.93 15.38
N HIS A 171 -11.51 -9.82 14.85
CA HIS A 171 -12.92 -9.47 14.96
C HIS A 171 -13.36 -8.59 13.78
N VAL A 172 -14.56 -8.84 13.27
CA VAL A 172 -15.25 -7.97 12.32
C VAL A 172 -16.71 -7.88 12.75
N ALA A 173 -17.23 -6.67 12.92
CA ALA A 173 -18.64 -6.43 13.24
C ALA A 173 -19.22 -5.39 12.29
N LYS A 174 -20.33 -5.72 11.64
CA LYS A 174 -21.09 -4.75 10.84
C LYS A 174 -21.86 -3.80 11.75
N THR A 175 -21.84 -2.52 11.41
CA THR A 175 -22.61 -1.46 12.07
C THR A 175 -23.49 -0.74 11.06
N SER A 176 -24.29 0.23 11.51
CA SER A 176 -25.07 1.09 10.62
C SER A 176 -24.21 2.04 9.78
N GLY A 177 -23.00 2.38 10.26
CA GLY A 177 -22.07 3.30 9.59
C GLY A 177 -20.98 2.63 8.75
N GLY A 178 -20.79 1.32 8.92
CA GLY A 178 -19.65 0.61 8.35
C GLY A 178 -19.35 -0.70 9.07
N TYR A 179 -18.08 -0.88 9.43
CA TYR A 179 -17.56 -2.09 10.05
C TYR A 179 -16.52 -1.74 11.10
N ASP A 180 -16.68 -2.29 12.30
CA ASP A 180 -15.65 -2.28 13.32
C ASP A 180 -14.76 -3.50 13.13
N ILE A 181 -13.45 -3.29 13.06
CA ILE A 181 -12.46 -4.33 12.78
C ILE A 181 -11.41 -4.30 13.87
N THR A 182 -11.10 -5.47 14.43
CA THR A 182 -9.89 -5.70 15.23
C THR A 182 -9.00 -6.65 14.46
N MET A 183 -7.76 -6.22 14.20
CA MET A 183 -6.75 -7.03 13.53
C MET A 183 -6.04 -7.95 14.52
N ARG A 184 -5.37 -9.00 14.02
CA ARG A 184 -4.65 -9.98 14.85
C ARG A 184 -3.50 -9.40 15.66
N ASP A 185 -2.95 -8.27 15.23
CA ASP A 185 -1.91 -7.55 15.97
C ASP A 185 -2.44 -6.52 16.99
N GLY A 186 -3.76 -6.54 17.24
CA GLY A 186 -4.44 -5.67 18.20
C GLY A 186 -4.82 -4.29 17.66
N PHE A 187 -4.52 -3.99 16.39
CA PHE A 187 -4.94 -2.72 15.79
C PHE A 187 -6.46 -2.69 15.58
N VAL A 188 -7.13 -1.62 16.00
CA VAL A 188 -8.58 -1.45 15.87
C VAL A 188 -8.87 -0.30 14.92
N LEU A 189 -9.85 -0.48 14.02
CA LEU A 189 -10.34 0.58 13.14
C LEU A 189 -11.83 0.47 12.87
N HIS A 190 -12.42 1.60 12.50
CA HIS A 190 -13.74 1.66 11.90
C HIS A 190 -13.59 1.94 10.40
N LEU A 191 -14.18 1.09 9.56
CA LEU A 191 -14.21 1.23 8.10
C LEU A 191 -15.62 1.62 7.66
N THR A 192 -15.79 2.84 7.16
CA THR A 192 -17.10 3.31 6.71
C THR A 192 -17.53 2.66 5.38
N HIS A 193 -18.83 2.66 5.10
CA HIS A 193 -19.33 2.22 3.79
C HIS A 193 -18.77 3.07 2.63
N ALA A 194 -18.49 4.35 2.86
CA ALA A 194 -17.91 5.22 1.84
C ALA A 194 -16.45 4.86 1.53
N GLU A 195 -15.65 4.62 2.57
CA GLU A 195 -14.26 4.19 2.42
C GLU A 195 -14.17 2.83 1.70
N LEU A 196 -15.01 1.86 2.08
CA LEU A 196 -15.06 0.56 1.39
C LEU A 196 -15.37 0.72 -0.11
N ARG A 197 -16.30 1.61 -0.49
CA ARG A 197 -16.59 1.90 -1.90
C ARG A 197 -15.41 2.54 -2.62
N GLN A 198 -14.80 3.57 -2.02
CA GLN A 198 -13.65 4.26 -2.60
C GLN A 198 -12.47 3.31 -2.81
N SER A 199 -12.19 2.46 -1.81
CA SER A 199 -11.18 1.42 -1.88
C SER A 199 -11.49 0.37 -2.94
N THR A 200 -12.75 -0.07 -3.06
CA THR A 200 -13.16 -1.03 -4.11
C THR A 200 -12.91 -0.48 -5.51
N ASN A 201 -13.26 0.78 -5.75
CA ASN A 201 -13.02 1.46 -7.03
C ASN A 201 -11.51 1.60 -7.30
N SER A 202 -10.74 1.99 -6.28
CA SER A 202 -9.30 2.17 -6.41
C SER A 202 -8.52 0.86 -6.56
N ALA A 203 -8.99 -0.24 -5.97
CA ALA A 203 -8.31 -1.53 -6.03
C ALA A 203 -8.38 -2.15 -7.43
N GLY A 204 -9.50 -1.93 -8.14
CA GLY A 204 -9.68 -2.38 -9.52
C GLY A 204 -9.58 -3.90 -9.68
N LEU A 205 -9.93 -4.67 -8.63
CA LEU A 205 -9.81 -6.13 -8.65
C LEU A 205 -10.77 -6.76 -9.65
N VAL A 206 -10.26 -7.76 -10.38
CA VAL A 206 -11.01 -8.50 -11.41
C VAL A 206 -11.05 -9.97 -11.06
N GLY A 207 -12.22 -10.59 -11.10
CA GLY A 207 -12.41 -12.01 -10.82
C GLY A 207 -13.82 -12.48 -11.17
N SER A 208 -13.98 -13.76 -11.50
CA SER A 208 -15.29 -14.39 -11.72
C SER A 208 -15.97 -14.76 -10.41
N ASP A 209 -15.19 -15.00 -9.35
CA ASP A 209 -15.70 -15.23 -8.02
C ASP A 209 -16.05 -13.91 -7.33
N ARG A 210 -17.35 -13.58 -7.36
CA ARG A 210 -17.84 -12.32 -6.79
C ARG A 210 -17.67 -12.23 -5.28
N GLN A 211 -17.74 -13.35 -4.55
CA GLN A 211 -17.59 -13.30 -3.09
C GLN A 211 -16.12 -13.12 -2.72
N LEU A 212 -15.21 -13.84 -3.38
CA LEU A 212 -13.79 -13.70 -3.14
C LEU A 212 -13.28 -12.30 -3.50
N VAL A 213 -13.74 -11.73 -4.63
CA VAL A 213 -13.46 -10.33 -4.99
C VAL A 213 -13.99 -9.36 -3.93
N ARG A 214 -15.18 -9.60 -3.37
CA ARG A 214 -15.75 -8.78 -2.29
C ARG A 214 -14.91 -8.82 -1.02
N ASN A 215 -14.53 -10.02 -0.60
CA ASN A 215 -13.65 -10.22 0.55
C ASN A 215 -12.29 -9.55 0.35
N ALA A 216 -11.70 -9.68 -0.84
CA ALA A 216 -10.43 -9.05 -1.16
C ALA A 216 -10.50 -7.52 -1.15
N ASN A 217 -11.57 -6.93 -1.70
CA ASN A 217 -11.81 -5.48 -1.63
C ASN A 217 -11.97 -4.99 -0.18
N PHE A 218 -12.61 -5.78 0.69
CA PHE A 218 -12.73 -5.45 2.11
C PHE A 218 -11.37 -5.43 2.81
N LEU A 219 -10.53 -6.45 2.61
CA LEU A 219 -9.19 -6.51 3.16
C LEU A 219 -8.30 -5.37 2.63
N TYR A 220 -8.41 -5.05 1.35
CA TYR A 220 -7.74 -3.91 0.74
C TYR A 220 -8.18 -2.59 1.40
N ALA A 221 -9.48 -2.39 1.62
CA ALA A 221 -10.01 -1.20 2.29
C ALA A 221 -9.52 -1.06 3.74
N ALA A 222 -9.46 -2.17 4.49
CA ALA A 222 -8.88 -2.18 5.83
C ALA A 222 -7.38 -1.83 5.82
N SER A 223 -6.62 -2.35 4.85
CA SER A 223 -5.20 -2.00 4.64
C SER A 223 -5.02 -0.50 4.37
N VAL A 224 -5.82 0.08 3.47
CA VAL A 224 -5.83 1.54 3.19
C VAL A 224 -6.16 2.33 4.45
N LYS A 225 -7.18 1.90 5.21
CA LYS A 225 -7.60 2.61 6.42
C LYS A 225 -6.49 2.61 7.47
N ARG A 226 -5.76 1.50 7.61
CA ARG A 226 -4.58 1.46 8.48
C ARG A 226 -3.45 2.34 7.97
N ALA A 227 -3.16 2.32 6.66
CA ALA A 227 -2.19 3.25 6.04
C ALA A 227 -2.53 4.72 6.31
N HIS A 228 -3.83 5.07 6.29
CA HIS A 228 -4.32 6.40 6.64
C HIS A 228 -3.95 6.79 8.08
N PHE A 229 -4.19 5.90 9.05
CA PHE A 229 -3.86 6.12 10.47
C PHE A 229 -2.35 6.18 10.72
N GLU A 230 -1.59 5.25 10.14
CA GLU A 230 -0.14 5.13 10.35
C GLU A 230 0.67 6.14 9.54
N ASN A 231 0.00 6.99 8.74
CA ASN A 231 0.63 7.99 7.87
C ASN A 231 1.66 7.36 6.92
N ASN A 232 1.27 6.30 6.21
CA ASN A 232 2.08 5.66 5.16
C ASN A 232 2.72 6.71 4.25
N ASP A 233 4.01 6.53 3.95
CA ASP A 233 4.86 7.42 3.14
C ASP A 233 4.92 8.88 3.62
N GLY A 234 4.55 9.14 4.87
CA GLY A 234 4.57 10.47 5.47
C GLY A 234 3.44 11.39 5.03
N HIS A 235 2.56 10.96 4.12
CA HIS A 235 1.49 11.79 3.58
C HIS A 235 0.09 11.16 3.60
N ALA A 236 -0.06 9.86 3.88
CA ALA A 236 -1.37 9.20 3.88
C ALA A 236 -2.37 9.84 4.84
N ARG A 237 -1.93 10.39 5.98
CA ARG A 237 -2.80 10.98 7.01
C ARG A 237 -3.58 12.21 6.54
N ARG A 238 -3.14 12.85 5.45
CA ARG A 238 -3.77 14.07 4.90
C ARG A 238 -5.24 13.85 4.53
N SER A 239 -5.56 12.69 3.98
CA SER A 239 -6.94 12.28 3.64
C SER A 239 -6.97 10.81 3.22
N PHE A 240 -8.16 10.21 3.21
CA PHE A 240 -8.32 8.83 2.74
C PHE A 240 -7.88 8.64 1.29
N SER A 241 -8.04 9.65 0.42
CA SER A 241 -7.53 9.59 -0.95
C SER A 241 -6.00 9.56 -1.02
N HIS A 242 -5.30 10.28 -0.14
CA HIS A 242 -3.85 10.17 -0.04
C HIS A 242 -3.41 8.80 0.48
N ALA A 243 -4.20 8.18 1.35
CA ALA A 243 -3.96 6.80 1.76
C ALA A 243 -4.13 5.81 0.60
N LEU A 244 -5.16 5.98 -0.24
CA LEU A 244 -5.33 5.17 -1.46
C LEU A 244 -4.14 5.30 -2.40
N LEU A 245 -3.59 6.51 -2.57
CA LEU A 245 -2.39 6.73 -3.37
C LEU A 245 -1.16 6.05 -2.75
N SER A 246 -0.97 6.18 -1.43
CA SER A 246 0.19 5.60 -0.73
C SER A 246 0.25 4.08 -0.83
N VAL A 247 -0.89 3.37 -0.75
CA VAL A 247 -0.87 1.89 -0.86
C VAL A 247 -0.77 1.38 -2.30
N ASN A 248 -0.82 2.30 -3.27
CA ASN A 248 -0.77 2.05 -4.71
C ASN A 248 0.54 2.56 -5.29
N ASP A 249 1.64 2.44 -4.54
CA ASP A 249 2.97 2.76 -5.00
C ASP A 249 3.95 1.58 -4.81
N ARG A 250 5.25 1.85 -4.89
CA ARG A 250 6.28 0.81 -4.69
C ARG A 250 6.59 0.68 -3.20
N GLU A 251 6.10 -0.39 -2.60
CA GLU A 251 6.22 -0.66 -1.16
C GLU A 251 7.30 -1.69 -0.83
N ASN A 252 7.72 -1.73 0.44
CA ASN A 252 8.72 -2.71 0.89
C ASN A 252 8.09 -4.08 1.16
N ALA A 253 8.94 -5.11 1.14
CA ALA A 253 8.53 -6.49 1.39
C ALA A 253 7.80 -6.63 2.75
N GLY A 254 6.60 -7.21 2.72
CA GLY A 254 5.80 -7.48 3.90
C GLY A 254 5.01 -6.29 4.47
N GLU A 255 5.08 -5.09 3.87
CA GLU A 255 4.27 -3.95 4.33
C GLU A 255 2.77 -4.22 4.22
N GLY A 256 2.32 -4.81 3.11
CA GLY A 256 0.94 -5.25 2.95
C GLY A 256 0.48 -6.21 4.06
N LEU A 257 1.33 -7.16 4.46
CA LEU A 257 1.02 -8.11 5.54
C LEU A 257 0.91 -7.40 6.90
N LYS A 258 1.81 -6.45 7.18
CA LYS A 258 1.73 -5.63 8.40
C LYS A 258 0.44 -4.82 8.45
N ARG A 259 0.01 -4.24 7.32
CA ARG A 259 -1.25 -3.49 7.25
C ARG A 259 -2.51 -4.34 7.37
N LEU A 260 -2.42 -5.64 7.07
CA LEU A 260 -3.47 -6.61 7.41
C LEU A 260 -3.40 -7.06 8.88
N GLY A 261 -2.48 -6.48 9.68
CA GLY A 261 -2.28 -6.79 11.09
C GLY A 261 -1.69 -8.17 11.34
N LEU A 262 -0.83 -8.64 10.43
CA LEU A 262 -0.17 -9.93 10.51
C LEU A 262 1.28 -9.83 11.03
N LYS A 263 1.67 -8.71 11.65
CA LYS A 263 3.07 -8.47 12.10
C LYS A 263 3.59 -9.56 13.05
N ASN A 264 2.71 -10.15 13.86
CA ASN A 264 3.03 -11.23 14.80
C ASN A 264 2.86 -12.64 14.18
N HIS A 265 2.44 -12.71 12.91
CA HIS A 265 2.16 -13.94 12.15
C HIS A 265 2.98 -14.00 10.86
N MET A 266 4.09 -13.27 10.80
CA MET A 266 4.97 -13.20 9.64
C MET A 266 6.42 -13.22 10.09
N ARG A 267 7.29 -13.76 9.24
CA ARG A 267 8.74 -13.69 9.44
C ARG A 267 9.48 -13.61 8.13
N THR A 268 10.60 -12.91 8.12
CA THR A 268 11.55 -12.96 7.00
C THR A 268 12.14 -14.36 6.91
N VAL A 269 12.19 -14.92 5.70
CA VAL A 269 12.75 -16.24 5.42
C VAL A 269 13.68 -16.18 4.21
N HIS A 270 14.46 -17.23 3.99
CA HIS A 270 15.06 -17.45 2.67
C HIS A 270 13.96 -17.83 1.68
N VAL A 271 14.05 -17.36 0.43
CA VAL A 271 13.07 -17.67 -0.63
C VAL A 271 12.80 -19.18 -0.84
N HIS A 272 13.80 -20.05 -0.59
CA HIS A 272 13.64 -21.51 -0.63
C HIS A 272 12.59 -22.03 0.35
N ALA A 273 12.35 -21.36 1.48
CA ALA A 273 11.28 -21.74 2.39
C ALA A 273 9.90 -21.61 1.73
N LEU A 274 9.70 -20.53 0.95
CA LEU A 274 8.48 -20.34 0.15
C LEU A 274 8.41 -21.36 -0.98
N ALA A 275 9.53 -21.59 -1.70
CA ALA A 275 9.62 -22.62 -2.74
C ALA A 275 9.28 -24.03 -2.23
N ASN A 276 9.63 -24.34 -0.98
CA ASN A 276 9.34 -25.61 -0.32
C ASN A 276 7.94 -25.68 0.31
N GLY A 277 7.05 -24.73 -0.01
CA GLY A 277 5.63 -24.82 0.33
C GLY A 277 5.15 -23.91 1.45
N MET A 278 6.03 -23.11 2.08
CA MET A 278 5.52 -22.06 2.98
C MET A 278 4.74 -21.00 2.18
N THR A 279 3.59 -20.57 2.71
CA THR A 279 2.80 -19.47 2.14
C THR A 279 3.38 -18.12 2.57
N GLY A 280 3.41 -17.16 1.66
CA GLY A 280 3.96 -15.85 1.95
C GLY A 280 3.97 -14.92 0.75
N THR A 281 4.83 -13.91 0.79
CA THR A 281 5.07 -13.00 -0.33
C THR A 281 6.55 -12.91 -0.65
N VAL A 282 6.86 -12.60 -1.91
CA VAL A 282 8.22 -12.31 -2.36
C VAL A 282 8.23 -11.00 -3.15
N LEU A 283 9.03 -10.03 -2.70
CA LEU A 283 9.32 -8.81 -3.46
C LEU A 283 10.56 -9.06 -4.32
N ARG A 284 10.38 -9.08 -5.64
CA ARG A 284 11.46 -9.27 -6.61
C ARG A 284 11.30 -8.35 -7.81
N ASN A 285 12.40 -7.74 -8.26
CA ASN A 285 12.43 -6.88 -9.45
C ASN A 285 11.36 -5.75 -9.41
N GLY A 286 11.06 -5.21 -8.22
CA GLY A 286 10.04 -4.17 -8.05
C GLY A 286 8.58 -4.66 -8.16
N HIS A 287 8.35 -5.97 -8.13
CA HIS A 287 7.01 -6.57 -8.12
C HIS A 287 6.89 -7.55 -6.95
N ASP A 288 5.88 -7.35 -6.11
CA ASP A 288 5.57 -8.25 -5.01
C ASP A 288 4.49 -9.25 -5.46
N VAL A 289 4.74 -10.53 -5.19
CA VAL A 289 3.85 -11.64 -5.57
C VAL A 289 3.58 -12.53 -4.37
N ALA A 290 2.37 -13.07 -4.31
CA ALA A 290 2.07 -14.12 -3.34
C ALA A 290 2.77 -15.42 -3.76
N VAL A 291 3.20 -16.23 -2.80
CA VAL A 291 3.65 -17.60 -3.04
C VAL A 291 2.69 -18.55 -2.34
N ILE A 292 2.08 -19.42 -3.14
CA ILE A 292 1.06 -20.38 -2.73
C ILE A 292 1.53 -21.76 -3.20
N ASN A 293 1.62 -22.72 -2.29
CA ASN A 293 2.04 -24.10 -2.58
C ASN A 293 3.35 -24.19 -3.38
N GLY A 294 4.35 -23.38 -3.01
CA GLY A 294 5.67 -23.37 -3.67
C GLY A 294 5.73 -22.60 -4.99
N ARG A 295 4.64 -21.96 -5.41
CA ARG A 295 4.55 -21.26 -6.70
C ARG A 295 4.08 -19.83 -6.55
N GLU A 296 4.69 -18.95 -7.31
CA GLU A 296 4.28 -17.55 -7.39
C GLU A 296 2.88 -17.43 -7.99
N GLU A 297 2.11 -16.48 -7.52
CA GLU A 297 0.87 -16.04 -8.15
C GLU A 297 1.16 -14.83 -9.04
N ILE A 298 0.87 -14.95 -10.33
CA ILE A 298 1.19 -13.95 -11.35
C ILE A 298 -0.10 -13.58 -12.10
N TYR A 299 -0.67 -12.43 -11.76
CA TYR A 299 -1.84 -11.85 -12.43
C TYR A 299 -3.00 -12.84 -12.65
N GLY A 300 -3.36 -13.59 -11.60
CA GLY A 300 -4.44 -14.57 -11.62
C GLY A 300 -4.04 -15.94 -12.14
N ARG A 301 -2.75 -16.23 -12.26
CA ARG A 301 -2.23 -17.50 -12.79
C ARG A 301 -1.13 -18.07 -11.92
N GLN A 302 -1.01 -19.39 -11.94
CA GLN A 302 0.10 -20.07 -11.30
C GLN A 302 1.39 -19.82 -12.09
N GLY A 303 2.37 -19.26 -11.40
CA GLY A 303 3.69 -18.92 -11.91
C GLY A 303 4.74 -20.00 -11.64
N LYS A 304 6.00 -19.52 -11.62
CA LYS A 304 7.19 -20.35 -11.40
C LYS A 304 7.46 -20.54 -9.91
N ILE A 305 8.41 -21.42 -9.61
CA ILE A 305 8.99 -21.54 -8.26
C ILE A 305 9.79 -20.26 -7.99
N PRO A 306 9.64 -19.60 -6.82
CA PRO A 306 10.38 -18.38 -6.53
C PRO A 306 11.87 -18.69 -6.33
N GLY A 307 12.74 -18.00 -7.08
CA GLY A 307 14.19 -18.23 -7.07
C GLY A 307 15.00 -17.17 -6.31
N HIS A 308 14.46 -15.95 -6.17
CA HIS A 308 15.14 -14.81 -5.55
C HIS A 308 14.13 -13.76 -5.06
N GLY A 309 14.60 -12.81 -4.26
CA GLY A 309 13.80 -11.69 -3.73
C GLY A 309 13.76 -11.66 -2.21
N TYR A 310 13.16 -10.60 -1.67
CA TYR A 310 12.90 -10.46 -0.25
C TYR A 310 11.66 -11.26 0.13
N ALA A 311 11.85 -12.36 0.86
CA ALA A 311 10.81 -13.33 1.16
C ALA A 311 10.28 -13.18 2.58
N ILE A 312 8.96 -13.09 2.70
CA ILE A 312 8.24 -13.09 3.98
C ILE A 312 7.30 -14.29 3.99
N ALA A 313 7.40 -15.15 4.99
CA ALA A 313 6.49 -16.28 5.19
C ALA A 313 5.48 -15.99 6.31
N LEU A 314 4.26 -16.50 6.14
CA LEU A 314 3.23 -16.48 7.17
C LEU A 314 3.34 -17.70 8.11
N THR A 315 3.26 -17.46 9.41
CA THR A 315 3.41 -18.46 10.48
C THR A 315 2.07 -18.90 11.03
#